data_AF-A0A8J4RFL9-F1
#
_entry.id   AF-A0A8J4RFL9-F1
#
_cell.length_a   1.000
_cell.length_b   1.000
_cell.length_c   1.000
_cell.angle_alpha   90.00
_cell.angle_beta   90.00
_cell.angle_gamma   90.00
#
_symmetry.space_group_name_H-M   'P 1'
#
loop_
_entity.id
_entity.type
_entity.pdbx_description
1 polymer ?
#
loop_
_entity_poly.entity_id
_entity_poly.type
_entity_poly.pdbx_seq_one_letter_code
_entity_poly.pdbx_strand_id
1 'polypeptide(L)'
;MVKQAMKRLSPLQKILHRSFNARQLALKLIANVTYGYTAAGFTGRMPYAELADNIVQCGRSTLEKAISFVNAHDKWKAKVIYGDTDSLFVLLKGCTVKESFRIGNEIVSAITAMNPNLVTLKMEKLYHPCFLLTKKRYVGYSYESPEQSELVFDAKGIEIVRRDTCGAVSKTLEKSLRLFFEHQNTSELKAYLQRQWTQILSGRVSLQDFVFTKEVRFGTYYTRSSSSLPPAAIVATKAMRADPRVEPRYAE
;
A
#
# COMPACT_ATOMS: atom_id res chain seq x y z
N MET A 1 3.27 -22.38 9.70
CA MET A 1 2.69 -23.45 8.86
C MET A 1 2.25 -22.97 7.46
N VAL A 2 1.12 -22.25 7.29
CA VAL A 2 0.62 -21.89 5.94
C VAL A 2 1.61 -21.06 5.12
N LYS A 3 2.19 -19.99 5.70
CA LYS A 3 3.22 -19.18 5.03
C LYS A 3 4.48 -19.97 4.67
N GLN A 4 4.87 -20.95 5.50
CA GLN A 4 6.03 -21.81 5.22
C GLN A 4 5.73 -22.80 4.09
N ALA A 5 4.53 -23.38 4.07
CA ALA A 5 4.08 -24.23 2.97
C ALA A 5 4.02 -23.45 1.65
N MET A 6 3.53 -22.21 1.68
CA MET A 6 3.48 -21.33 0.51
C MET A 6 4.86 -21.05 -0.09
N LYS A 7 5.89 -20.86 0.75
CA LYS A 7 7.28 -20.67 0.29
C LYS A 7 7.91 -21.91 -0.37
N ARG A 8 7.37 -23.11 -0.11
CA ARG A 8 7.87 -24.37 -0.68
C ARG A 8 7.24 -24.71 -2.04
N LEU A 9 6.23 -23.94 -2.47
CA LEU A 9 5.57 -24.17 -3.75
C LEU A 9 6.47 -23.74 -4.91
N SER A 10 6.38 -24.46 -6.02
CA SER A 10 7.07 -24.07 -7.24
C SER A 10 6.34 -22.90 -7.95
N PRO A 11 7.04 -22.09 -8.76
CA PRO A 11 6.43 -20.97 -9.51
C PRO A 11 5.29 -21.40 -10.46
N LEU A 12 5.27 -22.67 -10.87
CA LEU A 12 4.23 -23.24 -11.74
C LEU A 12 2.89 -23.42 -11.01
N GLN A 13 2.89 -23.54 -9.68
CA GLN A 13 1.70 -23.82 -8.87
C GLN A 13 0.93 -22.54 -8.49
N LYS A 14 0.66 -21.66 -9.46
CA LYS A 14 0.03 -20.34 -9.23
C LYS A 14 -1.34 -20.42 -8.54
N ILE A 15 -2.16 -21.41 -8.91
CA ILE A 15 -3.50 -21.62 -8.33
C ILE A 15 -3.39 -21.97 -6.84
N LEU A 16 -2.52 -22.91 -6.50
CA LEU A 16 -2.31 -23.34 -5.12
C LEU A 16 -1.69 -22.21 -4.28
N HIS A 17 -0.76 -21.46 -4.85
CA HIS A 17 -0.20 -20.26 -4.22
C HIS A 17 -1.29 -19.23 -3.91
N ARG A 18 -2.21 -18.96 -4.86
CA ARG A 18 -3.36 -18.05 -4.64
C ARG A 18 -4.26 -18.55 -3.50
N SER A 19 -4.55 -19.85 -3.45
CA SER A 19 -5.36 -20.46 -2.39
C SER A 19 -4.70 -20.33 -1.01
N PHE A 20 -3.41 -20.65 -0.89
CA PHE A 20 -2.67 -20.50 0.38
C PHE A 20 -2.51 -19.03 0.79
N ASN A 21 -2.35 -18.12 -0.17
CA ASN A 21 -2.33 -16.70 0.11
C ASN A 21 -3.69 -16.20 0.64
N ALA A 22 -4.81 -16.66 0.06
CA ALA A 22 -6.14 -16.35 0.59
C ALA A 22 -6.31 -16.90 2.02
N ARG A 23 -5.87 -18.13 2.28
CA ARG A 23 -5.94 -18.74 3.62
C ARG A 23 -5.12 -17.98 4.66
N GLN A 24 -3.89 -17.57 4.34
CA GLN A 24 -3.08 -16.81 5.30
C GLN A 24 -3.65 -15.40 5.55
N LEU A 25 -4.25 -14.76 4.54
CA LEU A 25 -4.96 -13.48 4.70
C LEU A 25 -6.20 -13.63 5.58
N ALA A 26 -6.97 -14.70 5.43
CA ALA A 26 -8.11 -14.99 6.28
C ALA A 26 -7.69 -15.19 7.75
N LEU A 27 -6.62 -15.96 8.00
CA LEU A 27 -6.08 -16.13 9.35
C LEU A 27 -5.57 -14.81 9.95
N LYS A 28 -4.89 -13.98 9.13
CA LYS A 28 -4.49 -12.63 9.54
C LYS A 28 -5.70 -11.77 9.90
N LEU A 29 -6.76 -11.82 9.09
CA LEU A 29 -7.98 -11.06 9.32
C LEU A 29 -8.64 -11.51 10.63
N ILE A 30 -8.74 -12.82 10.89
CA ILE A 30 -9.27 -13.37 12.15
C ILE A 30 -8.51 -12.78 13.34
N ALA A 31 -7.17 -12.83 13.33
CA ALA A 31 -6.36 -12.28 14.42
C ALA A 31 -6.59 -10.76 14.60
N ASN A 32 -6.66 -10.01 13.49
CA ASN A 32 -6.88 -8.56 13.53
C ASN A 32 -8.29 -8.20 14.06
N VAL A 33 -9.33 -8.95 13.67
CA VAL A 33 -10.70 -8.70 14.17
C VAL A 33 -10.87 -9.16 15.62
N THR A 34 -10.14 -10.18 16.08
CA THR A 34 -10.12 -10.57 17.49
C THR A 34 -9.64 -9.43 18.37
N TYR A 35 -8.55 -8.76 17.97
CA TYR A 35 -8.12 -7.51 18.62
C TYR A 35 -9.18 -6.42 18.44
N GLY A 36 -9.66 -6.15 17.22
CA GLY A 36 -10.63 -5.08 16.97
C GLY A 36 -11.95 -5.23 17.74
N TYR A 37 -12.33 -6.46 18.11
CA TYR A 37 -13.51 -6.74 18.92
C TYR A 37 -13.44 -6.12 20.32
N THR A 38 -12.24 -5.98 20.91
CA THR A 38 -12.09 -5.36 22.23
C THR A 38 -12.48 -3.88 22.20
N ALA A 39 -12.31 -3.20 21.06
CA ALA A 39 -12.68 -1.79 20.87
C ALA A 39 -14.08 -1.58 20.26
N ALA A 40 -14.90 -2.62 20.11
CA ALA A 40 -16.18 -2.56 19.38
C ALA A 40 -17.31 -1.86 20.16
N GLY A 41 -17.14 -0.58 20.52
CA GLY A 41 -18.09 0.16 21.37
C GLY A 41 -19.45 0.48 20.74
N PHE A 42 -19.57 0.52 19.41
CA PHE A 42 -20.82 0.91 18.73
C PHE A 42 -21.79 -0.27 18.52
N THR A 43 -21.29 -1.43 18.08
CA THR A 43 -22.10 -2.63 17.74
C THR A 43 -21.58 -3.92 18.38
N GLY A 44 -20.55 -3.84 19.22
CA GLY A 44 -19.98 -5.02 19.88
C GLY A 44 -20.86 -5.51 21.03
N ARG A 45 -20.78 -6.81 21.31
CA ARG A 45 -21.57 -7.44 22.40
C ARG A 45 -20.83 -7.40 23.74
N MET A 46 -19.51 -7.27 23.73
CA MET A 46 -18.67 -7.25 24.93
C MET A 46 -17.37 -6.45 24.68
N PRO A 47 -17.47 -5.11 24.50
CA PRO A 47 -16.29 -4.27 24.35
C PRO A 47 -15.53 -4.12 25.68
N TYR A 48 -14.21 -4.01 25.61
CA TYR A 48 -13.34 -3.66 26.72
C TYR A 48 -12.25 -2.70 26.22
N ALA A 49 -12.57 -1.40 26.27
CA ALA A 49 -11.79 -0.34 25.64
C ALA A 49 -10.40 -0.19 26.26
N GLU A 50 -10.29 -0.38 27.58
CA GLU A 50 -9.04 -0.27 28.32
C GLU A 50 -8.01 -1.30 27.84
N LEU A 51 -8.44 -2.52 27.49
CA LEU A 51 -7.56 -3.51 26.90
C LEU A 51 -7.12 -3.11 25.49
N ALA A 52 -8.02 -2.56 24.68
CA ALA A 52 -7.67 -2.06 23.34
C ALA A 52 -6.61 -0.94 23.42
N ASP A 53 -6.81 0.03 24.31
CA ASP A 53 -5.91 1.15 24.51
C ASP A 53 -4.53 0.70 24.99
N ASN A 54 -4.48 -0.25 25.94
CA ASN A 54 -3.23 -0.85 26.40
C ASN A 54 -2.49 -1.56 25.27
N ILE A 55 -3.18 -2.29 24.39
CA ILE A 55 -2.57 -2.95 23.23
C ILE A 55 -1.96 -1.92 22.28
N VAL A 56 -2.70 -0.86 21.95
CA VAL A 56 -2.23 0.22 21.06
C VAL A 56 -1.02 0.94 21.66
N GLN A 57 -1.08 1.25 22.96
CA GLN A 57 0.01 1.94 23.66
C GLN A 57 1.27 1.07 23.74
N CYS A 58 1.12 -0.23 24.00
CA CYS A 58 2.23 -1.19 23.94
C CYS A 58 2.87 -1.24 22.55
N GLY A 59 2.05 -1.30 21.49
CA GLY A 59 2.53 -1.26 20.10
C GLY A 59 3.31 0.02 19.78
N ARG A 60 2.76 1.17 20.17
CA ARG A 60 3.42 2.47 20.00
C ARG A 60 4.75 2.56 20.77
N SER A 61 4.76 2.19 22.04
CA SER A 61 5.97 2.19 22.87
C SER A 61 7.05 1.27 22.29
N THR A 62 6.65 0.09 21.78
CA THR A 62 7.57 -0.85 21.13
C THR A 62 8.20 -0.23 19.87
N LEU A 63 7.40 0.42 19.03
CA LEU A 63 7.88 1.10 17.83
C LEU A 63 8.82 2.27 18.18
N GLU A 64 8.45 3.13 19.11
CA GLU A 64 9.25 4.28 19.54
C GLU A 64 10.60 3.85 20.13
N LYS A 65 10.61 2.76 20.93
CA LYS A 65 11.85 2.15 21.43
C LYS A 65 12.74 1.64 20.31
N ALA A 66 12.17 0.95 19.32
CA ALA A 66 12.90 0.48 18.14
C ALA A 66 13.50 1.64 17.33
N ILE A 67 12.75 2.74 17.15
CA ILE A 67 13.22 3.96 16.47
C ILE A 67 14.40 4.57 17.22
N SER A 68 14.26 4.77 18.53
CA SER A 68 15.30 5.33 19.39
C SER A 68 16.57 4.49 19.33
N PHE A 69 16.43 3.17 19.44
CA PHE A 69 17.54 2.23 19.40
C PHE A 69 18.30 2.26 18.07
N VAL A 70 17.60 2.28 16.93
CA VAL A 70 18.24 2.36 15.61
C VAL A 70 18.99 3.67 15.43
N ASN A 71 18.37 4.79 15.83
CA ASN A 71 18.97 6.11 15.67
C ASN A 71 20.16 6.36 16.62
N ALA A 72 20.18 5.72 17.79
CA ALA A 72 21.28 5.83 18.76
C ALA A 72 22.49 4.94 18.44
N HIS A 73 22.39 4.03 17.47
CA HIS A 73 23.45 3.07 17.18
C HIS A 73 24.42 3.59 16.10
N ASP A 74 25.50 4.23 16.55
CA ASP A 74 26.48 4.92 15.67
C ASP A 74 27.12 4.01 14.61
N LYS A 75 27.29 2.71 14.91
CA LYS A 75 27.94 1.75 14.01
C LYS A 75 27.18 1.55 12.69
N TRP A 76 25.85 1.60 12.73
CA TRP A 76 25.03 1.37 11.53
C TRP A 76 24.93 2.60 10.63
N LYS A 77 25.26 3.80 11.14
CA LYS A 77 25.07 5.08 10.44
C LYS A 77 23.66 5.19 9.82
N ALA A 78 22.68 4.65 10.53
CA ALA A 78 21.31 4.46 10.11
C ALA A 78 20.43 5.59 10.64
N LYS A 79 19.44 6.01 9.85
CA LYS A 79 18.44 6.99 10.30
C LYS A 79 17.04 6.51 9.95
N VAL A 80 16.15 6.42 10.93
CA VAL A 80 14.74 6.16 10.66
C VAL A 80 14.11 7.42 10.05
N ILE A 81 13.54 7.29 8.84
CA ILE A 81 12.94 8.40 8.08
C ILE A 81 11.42 8.32 8.01
N TYR A 82 10.85 7.13 8.20
CA TYR A 82 9.41 6.91 8.17
C TYR A 82 9.03 5.71 9.03
N GLY A 83 7.83 5.74 9.60
CA GLY A 83 7.25 4.61 10.32
C GLY A 83 5.73 4.70 10.28
N ASP A 84 5.08 3.56 10.08
CA ASP A 84 3.62 3.43 10.03
C ASP A 84 3.23 2.20 10.85
N THR A 85 2.74 2.45 12.07
CA THR A 85 2.24 1.48 13.07
C THR A 85 3.16 0.32 13.45
N ASP A 86 3.50 -0.52 12.49
CA ASP A 86 4.22 -1.79 12.58
C ASP A 86 5.45 -1.85 11.65
N SER A 87 5.69 -0.78 10.88
CA SER A 87 6.79 -0.70 9.91
C SER A 87 7.77 0.44 10.22
N LEU A 88 9.04 0.22 9.87
CA LEU A 88 10.17 1.13 10.06
C LEU A 88 10.94 1.26 8.76
N PHE A 89 11.17 2.48 8.30
CA PHE A 89 11.95 2.77 7.10
C PHE A 89 13.26 3.41 7.53
N VAL A 90 14.33 2.65 7.34
CA VAL A 90 15.68 3.02 7.74
C VAL A 90 16.48 3.44 6.52
N LEU A 91 16.98 4.68 6.54
CA LEU A 91 17.87 5.21 5.51
C LEU A 91 19.31 4.83 5.82
N LEU A 92 19.95 4.14 4.89
CA LEU A 92 21.37 3.83 4.87
C LEU A 92 22.02 4.58 3.71
N LYS A 93 22.86 5.57 4.00
CA LYS A 93 23.49 6.41 2.98
C LYS A 93 24.76 5.76 2.46
N GLY A 94 24.90 5.65 1.14
CA GLY A 94 26.11 5.17 0.48
C GLY A 94 26.36 3.65 0.61
N CYS A 95 25.37 2.89 1.07
CA CYS A 95 25.46 1.43 1.16
C CYS A 95 24.98 0.78 -0.13
N THR A 96 25.62 -0.33 -0.51
CA THR A 96 25.12 -1.20 -1.58
C THR A 96 23.87 -1.95 -1.13
N VAL A 97 23.12 -2.52 -2.08
CA VAL A 97 21.93 -3.36 -1.77
C VAL A 97 22.30 -4.52 -0.84
N LYS A 98 23.43 -5.21 -1.10
CA LYS A 98 23.89 -6.34 -0.28
C LYS A 98 24.25 -5.93 1.15
N GLU A 99 25.00 -4.84 1.32
CA GLU A 99 25.34 -4.31 2.64
C GLU A 99 24.11 -3.85 3.41
N SER A 100 23.16 -3.23 2.71
CA SER A 100 21.92 -2.76 3.30
C SER A 100 21.06 -3.92 3.82
N PHE A 101 21.02 -5.06 3.12
CA PHE A 101 20.40 -6.28 3.64
C PHE A 101 21.14 -6.83 4.87
N ARG A 102 22.48 -6.82 4.89
CA ARG A 102 23.26 -7.26 6.06
C ARG A 102 22.94 -6.39 7.29
N ILE A 103 23.05 -5.07 7.17
CA ILE A 103 22.75 -4.12 8.24
C ILE A 103 21.28 -4.23 8.67
N GLY A 104 20.35 -4.37 7.71
CA GLY A 104 18.94 -4.59 8.00
C GLY A 104 18.70 -5.85 8.85
N ASN A 105 19.37 -6.95 8.54
CA ASN A 105 19.27 -8.19 9.33
C ASN A 105 19.90 -8.07 10.73
N GLU A 106 21.00 -7.32 10.88
CA GLU A 106 21.58 -7.00 12.18
C GLU A 106 20.61 -6.20 13.05
N ILE A 107 20.00 -5.13 12.48
CA ILE A 107 18.99 -4.31 13.14
C ILE A 107 17.80 -5.18 13.59
N VAL A 108 17.30 -6.03 12.69
CA VAL A 108 16.18 -6.94 12.97
C VAL A 108 16.50 -7.90 14.11
N SER A 109 17.71 -8.47 14.11
CA SER A 109 18.15 -9.41 15.14
C SER A 109 18.26 -8.73 16.50
N ALA A 110 18.86 -7.54 16.55
CA ALA A 110 19.03 -6.77 17.77
C ALA A 110 17.69 -6.29 18.35
N ILE A 111 16.78 -5.77 17.52
CA ILE A 111 15.44 -5.35 17.98
C ILE A 111 14.63 -6.57 18.44
N THR A 112 14.69 -7.69 17.72
CA THR A 112 13.95 -8.90 18.12
C THR A 112 14.45 -9.43 19.47
N ALA A 113 15.77 -9.41 19.72
CA ALA A 113 16.34 -9.84 20.99
C ALA A 113 15.96 -8.93 22.18
N MET A 114 15.67 -7.65 21.93
CA MET A 114 15.24 -6.70 22.97
C MET A 114 13.77 -6.89 23.40
N ASN A 115 12.97 -7.57 22.57
CA ASN A 115 11.53 -7.69 22.80
C ASN A 115 11.15 -9.05 23.41
N PRO A 116 9.97 -9.15 24.06
CA PRO A 116 9.49 -10.41 24.62
C PRO A 116 9.38 -11.52 23.58
N ASN A 117 9.49 -12.76 24.05
CA ASN A 117 9.27 -13.94 23.22
C ASN A 117 7.90 -13.81 22.52
N LEU A 118 7.85 -14.04 21.20
CA LEU A 118 6.75 -13.79 20.24
C LEU A 118 6.79 -12.47 19.46
N VAL A 119 7.42 -11.40 19.98
CA VAL A 119 7.54 -10.13 19.24
C VAL A 119 8.80 -10.19 18.38
N THR A 120 8.61 -10.41 17.09
CA THR A 120 9.72 -10.54 16.12
C THR A 120 9.61 -9.48 15.04
N LEU A 121 10.71 -8.78 14.79
CA LEU A 121 10.83 -7.91 13.63
C LEU A 121 11.26 -8.77 12.43
N LYS A 122 10.85 -8.38 11.23
CA LYS A 122 11.24 -9.08 10.00
C LYS A 122 11.71 -8.07 8.96
N MET A 123 12.86 -8.32 8.36
CA MET A 123 13.27 -7.63 7.14
C MET A 123 12.35 -8.06 6.01
N GLU A 124 11.47 -7.17 5.55
CA GLU A 124 10.51 -7.48 4.49
C GLU A 124 11.09 -7.16 3.12
N LYS A 125 11.48 -5.90 2.91
CA LYS A 125 11.93 -5.41 1.60
C LYS A 125 12.95 -4.29 1.77
N LEU A 126 13.82 -4.15 0.79
CA LEU A 126 14.67 -2.98 0.59
C LEU A 126 14.14 -2.17 -0.59
N TYR A 127 14.14 -0.84 -0.48
CA TYR A 127 13.72 0.06 -1.55
C TYR A 127 14.90 0.81 -2.17
N HIS A 128 15.11 0.66 -3.47
CA HIS A 128 16.11 1.44 -4.21
C HIS A 128 15.86 1.40 -5.73
N PRO A 129 15.74 2.54 -6.43
CA PRO A 129 15.37 3.87 -5.93
C PRO A 129 13.93 3.92 -5.39
N CYS A 130 13.61 4.94 -4.59
CA CYS A 130 12.26 5.18 -4.10
C CYS A 130 11.97 6.65 -3.80
N PHE A 131 10.68 6.98 -3.73
CA PHE A 131 10.15 8.25 -3.29
C PHE A 131 9.16 8.04 -2.14
N LEU A 132 9.37 8.81 -1.07
CA LEU A 132 8.40 8.97 0.02
C LEU A 132 7.74 10.32 -0.15
N LEU A 133 6.45 10.35 -0.47
CA LEU A 133 5.72 11.59 -0.70
C LEU A 133 5.11 12.08 0.61
N THR A 134 4.19 11.29 1.18
CA THR A 134 3.51 11.59 2.44
C THR A 134 3.18 10.30 3.19
N LYS A 135 2.56 10.42 4.36
CA LYS A 135 2.09 9.25 5.12
C LYS A 135 1.22 8.35 4.24
N LYS A 136 1.56 7.06 4.20
CA LYS A 136 0.90 6.03 3.38
C LYS A 136 0.95 6.28 1.86
N ARG A 137 1.85 7.16 1.39
CA ARG A 137 2.07 7.45 -0.04
C ARG A 137 3.54 7.39 -0.40
N TYR A 138 3.95 6.27 -0.98
CA TYR A 138 5.33 6.04 -1.41
C TYR A 138 5.40 5.06 -2.58
N VAL A 139 6.50 5.11 -3.32
CA VAL A 139 6.72 4.30 -4.51
C VAL A 139 8.21 4.01 -4.70
N GLY A 140 8.56 2.83 -5.19
CA GLY A 140 9.93 2.50 -5.49
C GLY A 140 10.10 1.09 -6.04
N TYR A 141 11.31 0.80 -6.48
CA TYR A 141 11.71 -0.57 -6.76
C TYR A 141 12.07 -1.27 -5.46
N SER A 142 11.46 -2.43 -5.24
CA SER A 142 11.62 -3.24 -4.04
C SER A 142 12.39 -4.52 -4.32
N TYR A 143 13.31 -4.84 -3.42
CA TYR A 143 14.09 -6.08 -3.37
C TYR A 143 13.63 -6.88 -2.16
N GLU A 144 13.29 -8.15 -2.37
CA GLU A 144 12.96 -9.10 -1.31
C GLU A 144 14.17 -9.97 -0.92
N SER A 145 15.15 -10.11 -1.82
CA SER A 145 16.44 -10.76 -1.54
C SER A 145 17.62 -10.02 -2.20
N PRO A 146 18.85 -10.20 -1.68
CA PRO A 146 20.06 -9.60 -2.27
C PRO A 146 20.40 -10.14 -3.67
N GLU A 147 19.99 -11.36 -4.00
CA GLU A 147 20.26 -12.03 -5.28
C GLU A 147 19.13 -11.85 -6.30
N GLN A 148 18.10 -11.07 -5.97
CA GLN A 148 16.95 -10.86 -6.86
C GLN A 148 17.35 -10.08 -8.11
N SER A 149 17.13 -10.67 -9.28
CA SER A 149 17.41 -10.04 -10.59
C SER A 149 16.27 -9.12 -11.05
N GLU A 150 15.01 -9.54 -10.87
CA GLU A 150 13.85 -8.78 -11.32
C GLU A 150 13.36 -7.81 -10.25
N LEU A 151 13.33 -6.51 -10.57
CA LEU A 151 12.87 -5.48 -9.64
C LEU A 151 11.33 -5.44 -9.58
N VAL A 152 10.79 -5.45 -8.36
CA VAL A 152 9.33 -5.31 -8.17
C VAL A 152 9.00 -3.84 -7.96
N PHE A 153 8.30 -3.23 -8.91
CA PHE A 153 7.75 -1.88 -8.77
C PHE A 153 6.60 -1.90 -7.74
N ASP A 154 6.84 -1.33 -6.57
CA ASP A 154 5.87 -1.29 -5.48
C ASP A 154 5.39 0.15 -5.25
N ALA A 155 4.08 0.34 -5.37
CA ALA A 155 3.40 1.63 -5.23
C ALA A 155 2.34 1.52 -4.12
N LYS A 156 2.42 2.40 -3.12
CA LYS A 156 1.47 2.46 -2.01
C LYS A 156 0.78 3.81 -1.97
N GLY A 157 -0.56 3.79 -2.03
CA GLY A 157 -1.43 4.95 -1.82
C GLY A 157 -1.36 6.06 -2.89
N ILE A 158 -0.43 5.99 -3.84
CA ILE A 158 -0.34 6.89 -5.00
C ILE A 158 -1.36 6.51 -6.08
N GLU A 159 -1.61 7.44 -6.99
CA GLU A 159 -2.66 7.41 -8.00
C GLU A 159 -2.61 6.17 -8.90
N ILE A 160 -1.45 5.52 -9.02
CA ILE A 160 -1.28 4.25 -9.76
C ILE A 160 -2.21 3.15 -9.25
N VAL A 161 -2.30 2.98 -7.92
CA VAL A 161 -3.04 1.87 -7.29
C VAL A 161 -4.45 2.26 -6.86
N ARG A 162 -4.80 3.54 -6.96
CA ARG A 162 -6.12 4.02 -6.55
C ARG A 162 -7.11 3.85 -7.71
N ARG A 163 -8.31 3.35 -7.39
CA ARG A 163 -9.40 3.14 -8.36
C ARG A 163 -10.26 4.39 -8.59
N ASP A 164 -9.95 5.50 -7.92
CA ASP A 164 -10.71 6.74 -8.03
C ASP A 164 -10.28 7.65 -9.19
N THR A 165 -9.21 7.29 -9.90
CA THR A 165 -8.69 8.01 -11.05
C THR A 165 -8.89 7.21 -12.33
N CYS A 166 -8.72 7.85 -13.49
CA CYS A 166 -8.82 7.17 -14.78
C CYS A 166 -7.51 6.45 -15.15
N GLY A 167 -7.60 5.46 -16.03
CA GLY A 167 -6.46 4.66 -16.49
C GLY A 167 -5.34 5.49 -17.11
N ALA A 168 -5.67 6.60 -17.77
CA ALA A 168 -4.69 7.51 -18.35
C ALA A 168 -3.73 8.09 -17.29
N VAL A 169 -4.24 8.47 -16.12
CA VAL A 169 -3.43 9.00 -15.01
C VAL A 169 -2.51 7.90 -14.46
N SER A 170 -3.07 6.74 -14.12
CA SER A 170 -2.32 5.62 -13.56
C SER A 170 -1.19 5.16 -14.49
N LYS A 171 -1.49 4.91 -15.77
CA LYS A 171 -0.52 4.47 -16.79
C LYS A 171 0.57 5.51 -17.04
N THR A 172 0.19 6.79 -17.18
CA THR A 172 1.15 7.87 -17.44
C THR A 172 2.07 8.07 -16.24
N LEU A 173 1.54 8.04 -15.02
CA LEU A 173 2.34 8.20 -13.80
C LEU A 173 3.28 7.00 -13.59
N GLU A 174 2.80 5.77 -13.78
CA GLU A 174 3.64 4.58 -13.67
C GLU A 174 4.80 4.63 -14.65
N LYS A 175 4.53 4.89 -15.93
CA LYS A 175 5.59 4.95 -16.94
C LYS A 175 6.57 6.10 -16.67
N SER A 176 6.07 7.25 -16.22
CA SER A 176 6.90 8.39 -15.83
C SER A 176 7.87 8.04 -14.71
N LEU A 177 7.40 7.37 -13.66
CA LEU A 177 8.23 6.97 -12.52
C LEU A 177 9.26 5.90 -12.91
N ARG A 178 8.87 4.93 -13.75
CA ARG A 178 9.80 3.91 -14.27
C ARG A 178 10.92 4.54 -15.10
N LEU A 179 10.57 5.42 -16.04
CA LEU A 179 11.56 6.16 -16.85
C LEU A 179 12.52 6.96 -15.96
N PHE A 180 12.00 7.62 -14.92
CA PHE A 180 12.83 8.36 -14.00
C PHE A 180 13.76 7.44 -13.18
N PHE A 181 13.25 6.32 -12.67
CA PHE A 181 14.05 5.38 -11.89
C PHE A 181 15.12 4.66 -12.70
N GLU A 182 14.87 4.38 -13.99
CA GLU A 182 15.79 3.66 -14.88
C GLU A 182 16.85 4.57 -15.50
N HIS A 183 16.45 5.75 -15.99
CA HIS A 183 17.34 6.63 -16.76
C HIS A 183 17.85 7.84 -15.97
N GLN A 184 17.18 8.21 -14.88
CA GLN A 184 17.46 9.43 -14.10
C GLN A 184 17.57 10.70 -14.96
N ASN A 185 16.88 10.72 -16.11
CA ASN A 185 16.93 11.80 -17.09
C ASN A 185 15.61 12.57 -17.13
N THR A 186 15.64 13.82 -16.66
CA THR A 186 14.47 14.70 -16.62
C THR A 186 14.04 15.19 -18.00
N SER A 187 14.97 15.26 -18.97
CA SER A 187 14.66 15.71 -20.33
C SER A 187 13.85 14.66 -21.09
N GLU A 188 14.20 13.39 -20.94
CA GLU A 188 13.44 12.27 -21.51
C GLU A 188 12.04 12.19 -20.91
N LEU A 189 11.93 12.32 -19.58
CA LEU A 189 10.65 12.37 -18.89
C LEU A 189 9.77 13.53 -19.39
N LYS A 190 10.35 14.72 -19.56
CA LYS A 190 9.65 15.89 -20.10
C LYS A 190 9.13 15.62 -21.51
N ALA A 191 9.97 15.05 -22.38
CA ALA A 191 9.58 14.71 -23.75
C ALA A 191 8.44 13.67 -23.78
N TYR A 192 8.50 12.66 -22.90
CA TYR A 192 7.41 11.69 -22.73
C TYR A 192 6.09 12.36 -22.35
N LEU A 193 6.10 13.22 -21.32
CA LEU A 193 4.90 13.90 -20.83
C LEU A 193 4.32 14.85 -21.88
N GLN A 194 5.16 15.65 -22.55
CA GLN A 194 4.74 16.55 -23.62
C GLN A 194 4.07 15.78 -24.77
N ARG A 195 4.60 14.60 -25.13
CA ARG A 195 3.98 13.72 -26.13
C ARG A 195 2.61 13.21 -25.66
N GLN A 196 2.48 12.77 -24.41
CA GLN A 196 1.19 12.32 -23.86
C GLN A 196 0.16 13.45 -23.88
N TRP A 197 0.51 14.66 -23.42
CA TRP A 197 -0.38 15.80 -23.45
C TRP A 197 -0.78 16.20 -24.87
N THR A 198 0.15 16.17 -25.82
CA THR A 198 -0.14 16.44 -27.24
C THR A 198 -1.12 15.41 -27.83
N GLN A 199 -0.98 14.13 -27.49
CA GLN A 199 -1.92 13.09 -27.91
C GLN A 199 -3.33 13.34 -27.34
N ILE A 200 -3.42 13.71 -26.06
CA ILE A 200 -4.70 14.04 -25.40
C ILE A 200 -5.36 15.25 -26.08
N LEU A 201 -4.63 16.35 -26.25
CA LEU A 201 -5.15 17.57 -26.87
C LEU A 201 -5.55 17.38 -28.34
N SER A 202 -4.87 16.49 -29.06
CA SER A 202 -5.21 16.12 -30.44
C SER A 202 -6.30 15.05 -30.56
N GLY A 203 -6.86 14.56 -29.45
CA GLY A 203 -7.90 13.51 -29.44
C GLY A 203 -7.41 12.12 -29.85
N ARG A 204 -6.10 11.90 -29.99
CA ARG A 204 -5.49 10.62 -30.39
C ARG A 204 -5.26 9.71 -29.19
N VAL A 205 -6.32 9.40 -28.45
CA VAL A 205 -6.28 8.57 -27.23
C VAL A 205 -7.47 7.62 -27.15
N SER A 206 -7.32 6.50 -26.45
CA SER A 206 -8.44 5.59 -26.18
C SER A 206 -9.35 6.16 -25.10
N LEU A 207 -10.64 6.33 -25.40
CA LEU A 207 -11.62 6.79 -24.43
C LEU A 207 -11.75 5.85 -23.22
N GLN A 208 -11.44 4.56 -23.37
CA GLN A 208 -11.47 3.59 -22.28
C GLN A 208 -10.54 3.99 -21.12
N ASP A 209 -9.40 4.63 -21.43
CA ASP A 209 -8.45 5.09 -20.42
C ASP A 209 -8.93 6.33 -19.65
N PHE A 210 -10.01 6.97 -20.10
CA PHE A 210 -10.61 8.15 -19.46
C PHE A 210 -11.91 7.83 -18.71
N VAL A 211 -12.28 6.54 -18.64
CA VAL A 211 -13.46 6.09 -17.88
C VAL A 211 -13.15 6.10 -16.38
N PHE A 212 -14.06 6.68 -15.61
CA PHE A 212 -14.06 6.60 -14.15
C PHE A 212 -15.03 5.52 -13.68
N THR A 213 -14.61 4.72 -12.71
CA THR A 213 -15.47 3.72 -12.04
C THR A 213 -15.56 4.05 -10.55
N LYS A 214 -16.79 4.23 -10.07
CA LYS A 214 -17.07 4.69 -8.70
C LYS A 214 -18.31 3.98 -8.17
N GLU A 215 -18.19 3.47 -6.95
CA GLU A 215 -19.29 2.83 -6.25
C GLU A 215 -20.47 3.80 -6.06
N VAL A 216 -21.67 3.37 -6.43
CA VAL A 216 -22.92 4.11 -6.19
C VAL A 216 -23.67 3.50 -5.00
N ARG A 217 -24.03 4.33 -4.01
CA ARG A 217 -24.65 3.91 -2.75
C ARG A 217 -25.96 4.67 -2.51
N PHE A 218 -26.96 4.40 -3.35
CA PHE A 218 -28.29 4.99 -3.17
C PHE A 218 -28.86 4.69 -1.78
N GLY A 219 -29.62 5.64 -1.24
CA GLY A 219 -30.14 5.60 0.14
C GLY A 219 -29.17 6.11 1.23
N THR A 220 -27.88 6.27 0.94
CA THR A 220 -26.90 6.79 1.93
C THR A 220 -26.50 8.25 1.71
N TYR A 221 -26.81 8.82 0.55
CA TYR A 221 -26.47 10.20 0.23
C TYR A 221 -27.41 11.17 0.97
N TYR A 222 -26.83 12.22 1.56
CA TYR A 222 -27.60 13.24 2.27
C TYR A 222 -28.34 14.15 1.28
N THR A 223 -29.65 13.96 1.14
CA THR A 223 -30.50 14.63 0.14
C THR A 223 -31.06 15.95 0.66
N ARG A 224 -30.21 16.96 0.92
CA ARG A 224 -30.71 18.35 1.09
C ARG A 224 -30.93 19.08 -0.23
N SER A 225 -30.21 18.69 -1.29
CA SER A 225 -30.48 19.14 -2.66
C SER A 225 -29.98 18.09 -3.66
N SER A 226 -30.62 18.00 -4.82
CA SER A 226 -30.21 17.16 -5.95
C SER A 226 -28.82 17.51 -6.52
N SER A 227 -28.25 18.66 -6.14
CA SER A 227 -26.90 19.11 -6.51
C SER A 227 -25.78 18.51 -5.64
N SER A 228 -26.09 17.77 -4.58
CA SER A 228 -25.08 17.15 -3.70
C SER A 228 -24.70 15.71 -4.09
N LEU A 229 -25.26 15.17 -5.18
CA LEU A 229 -25.00 13.79 -5.59
C LEU A 229 -23.61 13.68 -6.26
N PRO A 230 -22.85 12.60 -5.99
CA PRO A 230 -21.62 12.31 -6.72
C PRO A 230 -21.88 12.17 -8.24
N PRO A 231 -20.90 12.46 -9.11
CA PRO A 231 -21.08 12.35 -10.57
C PRO A 231 -21.62 10.99 -11.04
N ALA A 232 -21.12 9.90 -10.46
CA ALA A 232 -21.59 8.55 -10.78
C ALA A 232 -23.07 8.34 -10.41
N ALA A 233 -23.51 8.87 -9.27
CA ALA A 233 -24.91 8.82 -8.87
C ALA A 233 -25.80 9.68 -9.78
N ILE A 234 -25.33 10.84 -10.24
CA ILE A 234 -26.05 11.68 -11.22
C ILE A 234 -26.25 10.91 -12.55
N VAL A 235 -25.20 10.25 -13.04
CA VAL A 235 -25.28 9.44 -14.27
C VAL A 235 -26.25 8.28 -14.07
N ALA A 236 -26.17 7.56 -12.96
CA ALA A 236 -27.09 6.47 -12.63
C ALA A 236 -28.54 6.97 -12.56
N THR A 237 -28.81 8.09 -11.87
CA THR A 237 -30.16 8.68 -11.80
C THR A 237 -30.68 9.09 -13.19
N LYS A 238 -29.83 9.62 -14.08
CA LYS A 238 -30.22 9.92 -15.46
C LYS A 238 -30.56 8.65 -16.24
N ALA A 239 -29.78 7.57 -16.06
CA ALA A 239 -30.04 6.28 -16.69
C ALA A 239 -31.37 5.68 -16.20
N MET A 240 -31.63 5.73 -14.88
CA MET A 240 -32.90 5.29 -14.27
C MET A 240 -34.13 6.06 -14.76
N ARG A 241 -33.98 7.34 -15.12
CA ARG A 241 -35.08 8.12 -15.74
C ARG A 241 -35.42 7.63 -17.13
N ALA A 242 -34.45 7.10 -17.87
CA ALA A 242 -34.67 6.53 -19.20
C ALA A 242 -35.21 5.10 -19.10
N ASP A 243 -34.67 4.30 -18.19
CA ASP A 243 -35.16 2.95 -17.87
C ASP A 243 -35.10 2.70 -16.36
N PRO A 244 -36.24 2.63 -15.65
CA PRO A 244 -36.26 2.37 -14.21
C PRO A 244 -35.59 1.05 -13.79
N ARG A 245 -35.41 0.09 -14.71
CA ARG A 245 -34.79 -1.21 -14.42
C ARG A 245 -33.26 -1.17 -14.34
N VAL A 246 -32.63 -0.08 -14.77
CA VAL A 246 -31.16 0.10 -14.70
C VAL A 246 -30.69 0.69 -13.36
N GLU A 247 -31.49 0.55 -12.31
CA GLU A 247 -31.08 0.95 -10.96
C GLU A 247 -29.85 0.13 -10.53
N PRO A 248 -28.71 0.79 -10.22
CA PRO A 248 -27.53 0.08 -9.76
C PRO A 248 -27.77 -0.51 -8.37
N ARG A 249 -27.16 -1.66 -8.12
CA ARG A 249 -27.14 -2.28 -6.80
C ARG A 249 -26.34 -1.43 -5.82
N TYR A 250 -26.59 -1.65 -4.53
CA TYR A 250 -25.86 -0.96 -3.48
C TYR A 250 -24.35 -1.26 -3.57
N ALA A 251 -23.55 -0.21 -3.71
CA ALA A 251 -22.10 -0.25 -3.90
C ALA A 251 -21.64 -1.00 -5.17
N GLU A 252 -22.45 -0.94 -6.23
CA GLU A 252 -22.05 -1.33 -7.59
C GLU A 252 -21.07 -0.33 -8.22
#